data_AF-A0A963CBE0-F1
#
_entry.id   AF-A0A963CBE0-F1
#
_cell.length_a   1.000
_cell.length_b   1.000
_cell.length_c   1.000
_cell.angle_alpha   90.00
_cell.angle_beta   90.00
_cell.angle_gamma   90.00
#
_symmetry.space_group_name_H-M   'P 1'
#
loop_
_entity.id
_entity.type
_entity.pdbx_description
1 polymer ?
#
loop_
_entity_poly.entity_id
_entity_poly.type
_entity_poly.pdbx_seq_one_letter_code
_entity_poly.pdbx_strand_id
1 'polypeptide(L)' 'MDALTLIRDFVCSHSEIERDKVVPEAVLAEVGIDSLMLLEVMFEYEEKTGVKLPDDLPTPVTVQDLIDQLERLAPGGKT' A
#
# COMPACT_ATOMS: atom_id res chain seq x y z
N MET A 1 10.15 -7.67 2.19
CA MET A 1 8.94 -7.80 1.36
C MET A 1 8.69 -6.40 0.83
N ASP A 2 8.75 -6.21 -0.48
CA ASP A 2 8.62 -4.88 -1.09
C ASP A 2 7.18 -4.36 -0.97
N ALA A 3 7.00 -3.08 -0.64
CA ALA A 3 5.66 -2.48 -0.45
C ALA A 3 4.76 -2.69 -1.67
N LEU A 4 5.30 -2.54 -2.88
CA LEU A 4 4.58 -2.80 -4.13
C LEU A 4 4.06 -4.24 -4.25
N THR A 5 4.82 -5.22 -3.76
CA THR A 5 4.39 -6.63 -3.80
C THR A 5 3.23 -6.87 -2.84
N LEU A 6 3.25 -6.26 -1.66
CA LEU A 6 2.16 -6.33 -0.70
C LEU A 6 0.88 -5.71 -1.27
N ILE A 7 0.97 -4.49 -1.82
CA ILE A 7 -0.18 -3.80 -2.42
C ILE A 7 -0.76 -4.62 -3.57
N ARG A 8 0.08 -5.21 -4.43
CA ARG A 8 -0.36 -6.08 -5.53
C ARG A 8 -1.09 -7.32 -5.06
N ASP A 9 -0.55 -8.00 -4.06
CA ASP A 9 -1.13 -9.21 -3.49
C ASP A 9 -2.49 -8.93 -2.85
N PHE A 10 -2.57 -7.82 -2.09
CA PHE A 10 -3.79 -7.35 -1.46
C PHE A 10 -4.87 -7.00 -2.50
N VAL A 11 -4.53 -6.16 -3.48
CA VAL A 11 -5.47 -5.76 -4.56
C VAL A 11 -5.95 -6.97 -5.35
N CYS A 12 -5.05 -7.87 -5.75
CA CYS A 12 -5.42 -9.05 -6.54
C CYS A 12 -6.25 -10.07 -5.74
N SER A 13 -6.15 -10.07 -4.40
CA SER A 13 -6.92 -10.95 -3.52
C SER A 13 -8.31 -10.39 -3.19
N HIS A 14 -8.44 -9.06 -3.08
CA HIS A 14 -9.68 -8.39 -2.70
C HIS A 14 -10.45 -7.78 -3.88
N SER A 15 -9.85 -7.67 -5.06
CA SER A 15 -10.45 -7.11 -6.27
C SER A 15 -10.12 -7.95 -7.50
N GLU A 16 -10.96 -7.88 -8.53
CA GLU A 16 -10.75 -8.54 -9.83
C GLU A 16 -9.72 -7.80 -10.72
N ILE A 17 -8.75 -7.12 -10.10
CA ILE A 17 -7.71 -6.33 -10.76
C ILE A 17 -6.46 -7.18 -10.92
N GLU A 18 -5.98 -7.28 -12.15
CA GLU A 18 -4.74 -7.99 -12.44
C GLU A 18 -3.51 -7.24 -11.89
N ARG A 19 -2.54 -8.00 -11.37
CA ARG A 19 -1.25 -7.49 -10.86
C ARG A 19 -0.57 -6.47 -11.78
N ASP A 20 -0.68 -6.68 -13.09
CA ASP A 20 -0.03 -5.86 -14.11
C ASP A 20 -0.61 -4.43 -14.16
N LYS A 21 -1.87 -4.25 -13.75
CA LYS A 21 -2.52 -2.93 -13.66
C LYS A 21 -2.11 -2.14 -12.42
N VAL A 22 -1.61 -2.82 -11.39
CA VAL A 22 -1.09 -2.18 -10.17
C VAL A 22 0.34 -1.72 -10.45
N VAL A 23 0.44 -0.57 -11.10
CA VAL A 23 1.69 0.13 -11.40
C VAL A 23 1.83 1.36 -10.50
N PRO A 24 3.05 1.83 -10.20
CA PRO A 24 3.27 2.99 -9.33
C PRO A 24 2.50 4.25 -9.75
N GLU A 25 2.34 4.46 -11.06
CA GLU A 25 1.65 5.61 -11.64
C GLU A 25 0.12 5.50 -11.55
N ALA A 26 -0.43 4.33 -11.22
CA ALA A 26 -1.86 4.12 -11.14
C ALA A 26 -2.46 4.84 -9.93
N VAL A 27 -3.66 5.40 -10.11
CA VAL A 27 -4.44 5.98 -9.02
C VAL A 27 -5.03 4.84 -8.19
N LEU A 28 -4.98 4.97 -6.85
CA LEU A 28 -5.47 3.95 -5.92
C LEU A 28 -6.94 3.59 -6.19
N ALA A 29 -7.79 4.59 -6.40
CA ALA A 29 -9.19 4.38 -6.73
C ALA A 29 -9.41 3.64 -8.06
N GLU A 30 -8.50 3.77 -9.04
CA GLU A 30 -8.60 3.07 -10.33
C GLU A 30 -8.18 1.59 -10.22
N VAL A 31 -7.34 1.26 -9.24
CA VAL A 31 -6.94 -0.13 -8.93
C VAL A 31 -7.79 -0.77 -7.85
N GLY A 32 -8.93 -0.15 -7.49
CA GLY A 32 -9.88 -0.69 -6.52
C GLY A 32 -9.51 -0.46 -5.05
N ILE A 33 -8.52 0.38 -4.76
CA ILE A 33 -8.20 0.78 -3.39
C ILE A 33 -9.03 2.03 -3.04
N ASP A 34 -10.18 1.78 -2.43
CA ASP A 34 -11.00 2.79 -1.76
C ASP A 34 -10.51 3.09 -0.34
N SER A 35 -11.13 4.05 0.35
CA SER A 35 -10.74 4.46 1.71
C SER A 35 -10.73 3.33 2.74
N LEU A 36 -11.60 2.32 2.59
CA LEU A 36 -11.63 1.15 3.49
C LEU A 36 -10.51 0.15 3.15
N MET A 37 -10.35 -0.19 1.87
CA MET A 37 -9.26 -1.03 1.37
C MET A 37 -7.90 -0.46 1.75
N LEU A 38 -7.74 0.87 1.68
CA LEU A 38 -6.52 1.55 2.10
C LEU A 38 -6.19 1.27 3.57
N LEU A 39 -7.18 1.39 4.47
CA LEU A 39 -6.99 1.08 5.89
C LEU A 39 -6.60 -0.39 6.09
N GLU A 40 -7.23 -1.31 5.38
CA GLU A 40 -6.88 -2.73 5.42
C GLU A 40 -5.45 -3.00 4.95
N VAL A 41 -4.99 -2.38 3.86
CA VAL A 41 -3.58 -2.48 3.40
C VAL A 41 -2.63 -1.98 4.46
N MET A 42 -2.94 -0.83 5.08
CA MET A 42 -2.10 -0.24 6.13
C MET A 42 -2.02 -1.19 7.33
N PHE A 43 -3.15 -1.71 7.82
CA PHE A 43 -3.15 -2.66 8.93
C PHE A 43 -2.40 -3.95 8.60
N GLU A 44 -2.58 -4.49 7.38
CA GLU A 44 -1.85 -5.69 6.96
C GLU A 44 -0.34 -5.45 6.92
N TYR A 45 0.08 -4.26 6.47
CA TYR A 45 1.47 -3.85 6.52
C TYR A 45 1.99 -3.74 7.97
N GLU A 46 1.23 -3.14 8.89
CA GLU A 46 1.58 -3.07 10.32
C GLU A 46 1.75 -4.47 10.91
N GLU A 47 0.82 -5.38 10.64
CA GLU A 47 0.87 -6.76 11.15
C GLU A 47 2.05 -7.55 10.58
N LYS A 48 2.34 -7.40 9.27
CA LYS A 48 3.45 -8.11 8.60
C LYS A 48 4.81 -7.56 8.98
N THR A 49 4.94 -6.26 9.22
CA THR A 49 6.23 -5.60 9.49
C THR A 49 6.47 -5.33 10.97
N GLY A 50 5.44 -5.32 11.80
CA GLY A 50 5.47 -4.89 13.19
C GLY A 50 5.65 -3.38 13.38
N VAL A 51 5.62 -2.60 12.31
CA VAL A 51 5.68 -1.13 12.36
C VAL A 51 4.30 -0.58 12.67
N LYS A 52 4.23 0.52 13.44
CA LYS A 52 2.99 1.29 13.58
C LYS A 52 2.95 2.44 12.58
N LEU A 53 1.89 2.52 11.80
CA LEU A 53 1.64 3.66 10.91
C LEU A 53 0.99 4.81 11.72
N PRO A 54 1.46 6.06 11.55
CA PRO A 54 0.84 7.21 12.21
C PRO A 54 -0.58 7.50 11.67
N ASP A 55 -1.49 7.90 12.55
CA ASP A 55 -2.87 8.24 12.20
C ASP A 55 -3.00 9.51 11.33
N ASP A 56 -1.99 10.39 11.36
CA ASP A 56 -1.95 11.66 10.61
C ASP A 56 -1.26 11.52 9.25
N LEU A 57 -1.27 10.32 8.65
CA LEU A 57 -0.72 10.15 7.32
C LEU A 57 -1.61 10.81 6.27
N PRO A 58 -1.02 11.55 5.32
CA PRO A 58 -1.78 12.10 4.21
C PRO A 58 -2.39 10.95 3.41
N THR A 59 -3.62 11.12 2.94
CA THR A 59 -4.27 10.09 2.11
C THR A 59 -3.53 9.96 0.78
N PRO A 60 -2.92 8.80 0.48
CA PRO A 60 -2.23 8.60 -0.78
C PRO A 60 -3.23 8.64 -1.95
N VAL A 61 -2.79 9.18 -3.08
CA VAL A 61 -3.60 9.24 -4.31
C VAL A 61 -3.20 8.14 -5.28
N THR A 62 -1.90 7.85 -5.39
CA THR A 62 -1.35 6.85 -6.30
C THR A 62 -0.72 5.68 -5.56
N VAL A 63 -0.50 4.58 -6.27
CA VAL A 63 0.23 3.42 -5.75
C VAL A 63 1.64 3.82 -5.31
N GLN A 64 2.33 4.68 -6.06
CA GLN A 64 3.64 5.20 -5.67
C GLN A 64 3.59 5.99 -4.35
N ASP A 65 2.58 6.84 -4.15
CA ASP A 65 2.45 7.61 -2.90
C ASP A 65 2.31 6.67 -1.70
N LEU A 66 1.47 5.64 -1.82
CA LEU A 66 1.33 4.62 -0.78
C LEU A 66 2.65 3.87 -0.54
N ILE A 67 3.38 3.49 -1.61
CA ILE A 67 4.69 2.84 -1.48
C ILE A 67 5.66 3.73 -0.71
N ASP A 68 5.79 5.01 -1.10
CA ASP A 68 6.68 5.96 -0.44
C ASP A 68 6.34 6.11 1.05
N GLN A 69 5.05 6.14 1.39
CA GLN A 69 4.61 6.19 2.79
C GLN A 69 4.99 4.94 3.58
N LEU A 70 4.72 3.74 3.03
CA LEU A 70 5.05 2.47 3.67
C LEU A 70 6.57 2.30 3.80
N GLU A 71 7.34 2.60 2.75
CA GLU A 71 8.81 2.45 2.75
C GLU A 71 9.50 3.46 3.67
N ARG A 72 8.97 4.67 3.83
CA ARG A 72 9.49 5.65 4.80
C ARG A 72 9.44 5.14 6.24
N LEU A 73 8.51 4.23 6.53
CA LEU A 73 8.27 3.67 7.86
C LEU A 73 8.90 2.27 8.02
N ALA A 74 9.29 1.63 6.93
CA ALA A 74 9.89 0.31 6.95
C ALA A 74 11.15 0.27 7.82
N PRO A 75 11.33 -0.74 8.70
CA PRO A 75 12.45 -0.82 9.63
C PRO A 75 13.80 -1.15 8.93
N GLY A 76 13.82 -1.17 7.60
CA GLY A 76 14.99 -1.40 6.75
C GLY A 76 15.32 -0.23 5.81
N GLY A 77 14.72 0.95 6.00
CA GLY A 77 15.10 2.16 5.28
C GLY A 77 16.58 2.45 5.48
N LYS A 78 17.37 2.36 4.41
CA LYS A 78 18.82 2.57 4.43
C LYS A 78 19.15 3.89 5.15
N THR A 79 20.03 3.80 6.14
CA THR A 79 20.85 4.93 6.61
C THR A 79 21.88 5.30 5.55
#